data_AF-A0A2G6PRE8-F1
#
_entry.id   AF-A0A2G6PRE8-F1
#
_cell.length_a   1.000
_cell.length_b   1.000
_cell.length_c   1.000
_cell.angle_alpha   90.00
_cell.angle_beta   90.00
_cell.angle_gamma   90.00
#
_symmetry.space_group_name_H-M   'P 1'
#
loop_
_entity.id
_entity.type
_entity.pdbx_description
1 polymer ?
#
loop_
_entity_poly.entity_id
_entity_poly.type
_entity_poly.pdbx_seq_one_letter_code
_entity_poly.pdbx_strand_id
1 'polypeptide(L)'
;MPAHIVDEILQTARIEEVVGDFITLKRAGANLKGLSPFVDETKPSFTVSPSKQIFKCFKTGKGGKVVTFLMEKEQLSYPEALRWLADKYNIIVPEEEVVKQIPKTSLAPSASKENPLVKIANGVYTEYYSGGERVKLRGRLDENKQRQGVWDYYAENGVHLSMMEYRDGMKHGVFFQRYKTGIIKRTGNYKNDKQVGEWVEYNEQGIRSNIKEFTD
;
A
#
# COMPACT_ATOMS: atom_id res chain seq x y z
N MET A 1 5.10 -3.48 1.41
CA MET A 1 5.65 -2.14 1.78
C MET A 1 4.57 -1.32 2.49
N PRO A 2 4.77 -0.91 3.76
CA PRO A 2 3.78 -0.17 4.55
C PRO A 2 3.45 1.23 3.97
N ALA A 3 2.20 1.68 4.11
CA ALA A 3 1.75 2.96 3.55
C ALA A 3 2.54 4.19 4.03
N HIS A 4 2.90 4.24 5.33
CA HIS A 4 3.70 5.35 5.86
C HIS A 4 5.11 5.43 5.24
N ILE A 5 5.72 4.28 4.90
CA ILE A 5 7.00 4.22 4.19
C ILE A 5 6.83 4.70 2.75
N VAL A 6 5.73 4.31 2.09
CA VAL A 6 5.42 4.82 0.74
C VAL A 6 5.27 6.34 0.75
N ASP A 7 4.55 6.89 1.73
CA ASP A 7 4.38 8.34 1.87
C ASP A 7 5.70 9.04 2.14
N GLU A 8 6.55 8.48 3.01
CA GLU A 8 7.89 8.99 3.31
C GLU A 8 8.78 9.03 2.06
N ILE A 9 8.78 7.94 1.27
CA ILE A 9 9.51 7.86 -0.01
C ILE A 9 9.01 8.94 -0.97
N LEU A 10 7.70 9.07 -1.13
CA LEU A 10 7.11 10.03 -2.07
C LEU A 10 7.30 11.49 -1.66
N GLN A 11 7.38 11.78 -0.37
CA GLN A 11 7.64 13.14 0.14
C GLN A 11 9.11 13.52 0.06
N THR A 12 10.01 12.55 0.26
CA THR A 12 11.46 12.76 0.23
C THR A 12 12.00 12.83 -1.20
N ALA A 13 11.43 12.05 -2.11
CA ALA A 13 11.92 11.95 -3.48
C ALA A 13 11.81 13.26 -4.26
N ARG A 14 12.96 13.76 -4.71
CA ARG A 14 13.08 14.92 -5.59
C ARG A 14 13.24 14.48 -7.03
N ILE A 15 12.30 14.83 -7.89
CA ILE A 15 12.30 14.37 -9.28
C ILE A 15 13.54 14.83 -10.07
N GLU A 16 14.06 16.01 -9.79
CA GLU A 16 15.24 16.58 -10.46
C GLU A 16 16.53 15.82 -10.13
N GLU A 17 16.66 15.33 -8.90
CA GLU A 17 17.81 14.53 -8.45
C GLU A 17 17.73 13.13 -9.05
N VAL A 18 16.55 12.51 -8.99
CA VAL A 18 16.34 11.16 -9.53
C VAL A 18 16.57 11.14 -11.04
N VAL A 19 15.97 12.06 -11.79
CA VAL A 19 16.20 12.11 -13.24
C VAL A 19 17.66 12.45 -13.56
N GLY A 20 18.28 13.31 -12.74
CA GLY A 20 19.68 13.72 -12.90
C GLY A 20 20.69 12.56 -12.89
N ASP A 21 20.36 11.45 -12.23
CA ASP A 21 21.19 10.24 -12.25
C ASP A 21 21.22 9.55 -13.62
N PHE A 22 20.16 9.71 -14.43
CA PHE A 22 20.02 9.03 -15.72
C PHE A 22 20.43 9.90 -16.89
N ILE A 23 20.15 11.20 -16.82
CA ILE A 23 20.42 12.14 -17.90
C ILE A 23 20.90 13.48 -17.37
N THR A 24 21.79 14.11 -18.14
CA THR A 24 22.22 15.48 -17.86
C THR A 24 21.10 16.47 -18.18
N LEU A 25 20.65 17.19 -17.16
CA LEU A 25 19.68 18.26 -17.27
C LEU A 25 20.35 19.63 -17.27
N LYS A 26 19.91 20.55 -18.13
CA LYS A 26 20.33 21.95 -18.18
C LYS A 26 19.18 22.86 -17.76
N ARG A 27 19.48 23.93 -17.01
CA ARG A 27 18.48 24.92 -16.61
C ARG A 27 17.90 25.66 -17.81
N ALA A 28 16.59 25.81 -17.83
CA ALA A 28 15.82 26.55 -18.83
C ALA A 28 14.68 27.31 -18.14
N GLY A 29 15.00 28.50 -17.61
CA GLY A 29 14.09 29.27 -16.76
C GLY A 29 13.80 28.55 -15.44
N ALA A 30 12.52 28.41 -15.08
CA ALA A 30 12.08 27.71 -13.88
C ALA A 30 12.10 26.17 -14.00
N ASN A 31 12.34 25.64 -15.20
CA ASN A 31 12.36 24.21 -15.48
C ASN A 31 13.77 23.74 -15.87
N LEU A 32 13.95 22.43 -15.92
CA LEU A 32 15.16 21.78 -16.41
C LEU A 32 14.84 21.06 -17.72
N LYS A 33 15.78 21.04 -18.67
CA LYS A 33 15.63 20.38 -19.97
C LYS A 33 16.81 19.48 -20.32
N GLY A 34 16.53 18.38 -21.01
CA GLY A 34 17.54 17.41 -21.46
C GLY A 34 17.06 16.61 -22.68
N LEU A 35 17.93 15.72 -23.16
CA LEU A 35 17.54 14.72 -24.15
C LEU A 35 16.59 13.70 -23.50
N SER A 36 15.68 13.15 -24.29
CA SER A 36 14.78 12.10 -23.83
C SER A 36 15.57 10.86 -23.37
N PRO A 37 15.27 10.32 -22.18
CA PRO A 37 15.83 9.06 -21.72
C PRO A 37 15.03 7.84 -22.25
N PHE A 38 13.96 8.08 -23.02
CA PHE A 38 13.08 7.02 -23.54
C PHE A 38 13.28 6.70 -25.01
N VAL A 39 13.86 7.63 -25.76
CA VAL A 39 14.10 7.50 -27.21
C VAL A 39 15.39 8.21 -27.54
N ASP A 40 16.13 7.68 -28.52
CA ASP A 40 17.35 8.32 -29.00
C ASP A 40 16.99 9.54 -29.87
N GLU A 41 17.47 10.72 -29.47
CA GLU A 41 17.19 11.98 -30.15
C GLU A 41 18.35 12.98 -30.02
N THR A 42 18.47 13.87 -31.01
CA THR A 42 19.53 14.90 -31.05
C THR A 42 19.09 16.26 -30.51
N LYS A 43 17.78 16.48 -30.38
CA LYS A 43 17.20 17.74 -29.87
C LYS A 43 16.52 17.48 -28.53
N PRO A 44 16.75 18.30 -27.48
CA PRO A 44 16.18 18.08 -26.16
C PRO A 44 14.66 18.23 -26.16
N SER A 45 13.94 17.14 -25.87
CA SER A 45 12.49 17.13 -25.74
C SER A 45 11.99 16.80 -24.32
N PHE A 46 12.90 16.51 -23.40
CA PHE A 46 12.57 16.15 -22.03
C PHE A 46 12.63 17.38 -21.12
N THR A 47 11.60 17.57 -20.29
CA THR A 47 11.50 18.69 -19.34
C THR A 47 11.13 18.19 -17.95
N VAL A 48 11.79 18.72 -16.93
CA VAL A 48 11.47 18.50 -15.51
C VAL A 48 11.08 19.83 -14.88
N SER A 49 10.03 19.80 -14.07
CA SER A 49 9.58 20.93 -13.26
C SER A 49 9.79 20.62 -11.78
N PRO A 50 10.88 21.13 -11.16
CA PRO A 50 11.15 20.91 -9.73
C PRO A 50 10.02 21.40 -8.82
N SER A 51 9.44 22.56 -9.12
CA SER A 51 8.35 23.13 -8.30
C SER A 51 7.08 22.28 -8.33
N LYS A 52 6.79 21.62 -9.45
CA LYS A 52 5.61 20.76 -9.62
C LYS A 52 5.90 19.28 -9.34
N GLN A 53 7.16 18.91 -9.15
CA GLN A 53 7.63 17.53 -8.97
C GLN A 53 7.13 16.58 -10.10
N ILE A 54 7.19 17.04 -11.35
CA ILE A 54 6.77 16.29 -12.55
C ILE A 54 7.76 16.39 -13.71
N PHE A 55 7.73 15.40 -14.59
CA PHE A 55 8.45 15.40 -15.86
C PHE A 55 7.47 15.32 -17.05
N LYS A 56 7.93 15.77 -18.21
CA LYS A 56 7.26 15.59 -19.49
C LYS A 56 8.28 15.38 -20.61
N CYS A 57 8.07 14.35 -21.41
CA CYS A 57 8.77 14.13 -22.67
C CYS A 57 7.84 14.52 -23.82
N PHE A 58 8.18 15.57 -24.57
CA PHE A 58 7.36 16.05 -25.67
C PHE A 58 7.44 15.17 -26.92
N LYS A 59 8.50 14.36 -27.07
CA LYS A 59 8.64 13.42 -28.18
C LYS A 59 7.75 12.18 -28.07
N THR A 60 7.69 11.56 -26.88
CA THR A 60 6.93 10.33 -26.64
C THR A 60 5.55 10.58 -26.03
N GLY A 61 5.30 11.79 -25.54
CA GLY A 61 4.08 12.12 -24.79
C GLY A 61 4.09 11.66 -23.33
N LYS A 62 5.07 10.84 -22.90
CA LYS A 62 5.19 10.35 -21.53
C LYS A 62 5.40 11.50 -20.54
N GLY A 63 4.80 11.38 -19.36
CA GLY A 63 4.92 12.38 -18.30
C GLY A 63 4.28 11.89 -17.02
N GLY A 64 4.71 12.43 -15.90
CA GLY A 64 4.24 11.99 -14.59
C GLY A 64 5.15 12.42 -13.45
N LYS A 65 4.98 11.76 -12.31
CA LYS A 65 5.83 11.96 -11.13
C LYS A 65 7.09 11.08 -11.24
N VAL A 66 7.96 11.20 -10.24
CA VAL A 66 9.24 10.48 -10.16
C VAL A 66 9.09 8.95 -10.23
N VAL A 67 8.04 8.38 -9.62
CA VAL A 67 7.80 6.92 -9.69
C VAL A 67 7.45 6.50 -11.12
N THR A 68 6.58 7.26 -11.80
CA THR A 68 6.24 7.01 -13.20
C THR A 68 7.48 7.08 -14.09
N PHE A 69 8.40 8.00 -13.81
CA PHE A 69 9.65 8.09 -14.57
C PHE A 69 10.47 6.81 -14.47
N LEU A 70 10.68 6.29 -13.26
CA LEU A 70 11.44 5.06 -13.02
C LEU A 70 10.76 3.84 -13.63
N MET A 71 9.44 3.74 -13.49
CA MET A 71 8.65 2.67 -14.13
C MET A 71 8.83 2.68 -15.65
N GLU A 72 8.84 3.86 -16.28
CA GLU A 72 8.97 3.98 -17.74
C GLU A 72 10.41 3.80 -18.23
N LYS A 73 11.40 4.25 -17.44
CA LYS A 73 12.81 4.26 -17.85
C LYS A 73 13.50 2.92 -17.58
N GLU A 74 13.25 2.34 -16.41
CA GLU A 74 13.89 1.12 -15.95
C GLU A 74 12.93 -0.09 -16.06
N GLN A 75 11.73 0.10 -16.63
CA GLN A 75 10.68 -0.93 -16.73
C GLN A 75 10.32 -1.58 -15.39
N LEU A 76 10.47 -0.81 -14.31
CA LEU A 76 10.17 -1.26 -12.96
C LEU A 76 8.65 -1.29 -12.74
N SER A 77 8.19 -2.27 -11.97
CA SER A 77 6.87 -2.19 -11.35
C SER A 77 6.82 -1.09 -10.29
N TYR A 78 5.62 -0.64 -9.92
CA TYR A 78 5.45 0.40 -8.91
C TYR A 78 6.16 0.09 -7.57
N PRO A 79 6.10 -1.14 -7.00
CA PRO A 79 6.84 -1.49 -5.79
C PRO A 79 8.37 -1.48 -5.97
N GLU A 80 8.87 -1.91 -7.13
CA GLU A 80 10.32 -1.88 -7.42
C GLU A 80 10.83 -0.45 -7.56
N ALA A 81 10.06 0.42 -8.22
CA ALA A 81 10.38 1.85 -8.33
C ALA A 81 10.37 2.54 -6.95
N LEU A 82 9.45 2.17 -6.06
CA LEU A 82 9.45 2.67 -4.68
C LEU A 82 10.66 2.16 -3.88
N ARG A 83 11.06 0.90 -4.04
CA ARG A 83 12.28 0.36 -3.39
C ARG A 83 13.53 1.07 -3.89
N TRP A 84 13.65 1.29 -5.20
CA TRP A 84 14.75 2.04 -5.78
C TRP A 84 14.88 3.44 -5.18
N LEU A 85 13.75 4.14 -5.00
CA LEU A 85 13.73 5.44 -4.35
C LEU A 85 14.10 5.33 -2.86
N ALA A 86 13.58 4.33 -2.16
CA ALA A 86 13.91 4.12 -0.75
C ALA A 86 15.41 3.91 -0.55
N ASP A 87 16.04 3.08 -1.39
CA ASP A 87 17.48 2.84 -1.38
C ASP A 87 18.26 4.13 -1.65
N LYS A 88 17.85 4.91 -2.66
CA LYS A 88 18.49 6.21 -2.98
C LYS A 88 18.44 7.20 -1.82
N TYR A 89 17.33 7.23 -1.09
CA TYR A 89 17.11 8.17 0.02
C TYR A 89 17.45 7.55 1.40
N ASN A 90 18.04 6.36 1.44
CA ASN A 90 18.34 5.61 2.66
C ASN A 90 17.13 5.43 3.59
N ILE A 91 15.94 5.25 3.03
CA ILE A 91 14.71 4.98 3.77
C ILE A 91 14.63 3.48 4.02
N ILE A 92 14.54 3.10 5.29
CA ILE A 92 14.51 1.70 5.70
C ILE A 92 13.17 1.10 5.27
N VAL A 93 13.19 0.21 4.27
CA VAL A 93 12.04 -0.59 3.89
C VAL A 93 12.10 -1.91 4.64
N PRO A 94 11.09 -2.25 5.46
CA PRO A 94 11.00 -3.59 6.04
C PRO A 94 10.93 -4.63 4.91
N GLU A 95 11.87 -5.57 4.88
CA GLU A 95 11.89 -6.66 3.91
C GLU A 95 10.69 -7.59 4.13
N GLU A 96 9.73 -7.58 3.19
CA GLU A 96 8.76 -8.65 3.05
C GLU A 96 9.39 -9.70 2.12
N GLU A 97 9.61 -10.92 2.61
CA GLU A 97 10.26 -12.02 1.89
C GLU A 97 9.70 -12.19 0.47
N VAL A 98 10.56 -11.98 -0.54
CA VAL A 98 10.19 -12.02 -1.95
C VAL A 98 10.14 -13.49 -2.41
N VAL A 99 8.95 -14.06 -2.49
CA VAL A 99 8.76 -15.35 -3.18
C VAL A 99 8.76 -15.10 -4.69
N LYS A 100 9.86 -15.49 -5.34
CA LYS A 100 10.11 -15.40 -6.79
C LYS A 100 8.97 -16.04 -7.60
N GLN A 101 8.52 -15.35 -8.64
CA GLN A 101 7.53 -15.84 -9.60
C GLN A 101 8.11 -16.99 -10.44
N ILE A 102 7.35 -18.07 -10.63
CA ILE A 102 7.63 -19.14 -11.59
C ILE A 102 6.60 -19.05 -12.75
N PRO A 103 7.00 -19.30 -14.02
CA PRO A 103 6.17 -19.03 -15.20
C PRO A 103 4.97 -19.97 -15.32
N LYS A 104 3.89 -19.45 -15.90
CA LYS A 104 2.69 -20.20 -16.31
C LYS A 104 3.10 -21.38 -17.21
N THR A 105 2.75 -22.60 -16.82
CA THR A 105 2.51 -23.70 -17.78
C THR A 105 1.37 -24.58 -17.27
N SER A 106 0.47 -24.88 -18.20
CA SER A 106 -0.76 -25.66 -18.11
C SER A 106 -0.60 -27.04 -17.49
N LEU A 107 -1.62 -27.51 -16.74
CA LEU A 107 -2.30 -28.81 -16.87
C LEU A 107 -3.22 -29.01 -15.63
N ALA A 108 -4.54 -29.10 -15.86
CA ALA A 108 -5.55 -29.55 -14.89
C ALA A 108 -5.42 -31.09 -14.67
N PRO A 109 -6.06 -31.78 -13.67
CA PRO A 109 -7.30 -31.43 -12.96
C PRO A 109 -7.48 -31.85 -11.47
N SER A 110 -8.58 -31.35 -10.88
CA SER A 110 -9.32 -31.77 -9.66
C SER A 110 -9.00 -31.10 -8.30
N ALA A 111 -10.06 -30.98 -7.48
CA ALA A 111 -10.14 -30.52 -6.07
C ALA A 111 -10.53 -29.05 -5.80
N SER A 112 -11.59 -28.90 -4.99
CA SER A 112 -12.09 -27.72 -4.23
C SER A 112 -11.93 -26.34 -4.88
N LYS A 113 -13.07 -25.67 -5.14
CA LYS A 113 -13.14 -24.26 -5.59
C LYS A 113 -12.37 -23.32 -4.64
N GLU A 114 -11.06 -23.18 -4.82
CA GLU A 114 -10.27 -22.17 -4.15
C GLU A 114 -10.81 -20.81 -4.62
N ASN A 115 -11.27 -19.99 -3.68
CA ASN A 115 -11.69 -18.64 -3.98
C ASN A 115 -10.46 -17.88 -4.51
N PRO A 116 -10.42 -17.44 -5.78
CA PRO A 116 -9.24 -16.80 -6.37
C PRO A 116 -8.86 -15.49 -5.68
N LEU A 117 -9.76 -14.95 -4.85
CA LEU A 117 -9.54 -13.77 -4.03
C LEU A 117 -8.96 -14.08 -2.66
N VAL A 118 -8.64 -15.34 -2.35
CA VAL A 118 -8.07 -15.75 -1.06
C VAL A 118 -6.68 -16.33 -1.28
N LYS A 119 -5.73 -15.89 -0.47
CA LYS A 119 -4.39 -16.47 -0.38
C LYS A 119 -4.12 -16.86 1.07
N ILE A 120 -3.68 -18.09 1.28
CA ILE A 120 -3.21 -18.57 2.57
C ILE A 120 -1.74 -18.95 2.41
N ALA A 121 -0.85 -18.25 3.11
CA ALA A 121 0.59 -18.50 3.07
C ALA A 121 1.16 -18.44 4.48
N ASN A 122 1.90 -19.47 4.91
CA ASN A 122 2.53 -19.55 6.24
C ASN A 122 1.54 -19.28 7.40
N GLY A 123 0.31 -19.79 7.29
CA GLY A 123 -0.76 -19.57 8.25
C GLY A 123 -1.40 -18.17 8.20
N VAL A 124 -0.95 -17.28 7.30
CA VAL A 124 -1.57 -15.97 7.09
C VAL A 124 -2.65 -16.08 6.04
N TYR A 125 -3.89 -15.82 6.44
CA TYR A 125 -5.03 -15.66 5.55
C TYR A 125 -5.08 -14.23 5.04
N THR A 126 -5.22 -14.06 3.73
CA THR A 126 -5.45 -12.76 3.08
C THR A 126 -6.57 -12.90 2.07
N GLU A 127 -7.59 -12.07 2.17
CA GLU A 127 -8.65 -11.94 1.17
C GLU A 127 -8.53 -10.59 0.48
N TYR A 128 -8.78 -10.57 -0.83
CA TYR A 128 -8.69 -9.40 -1.69
C TYR A 128 -10.08 -8.98 -2.20
N TYR A 129 -10.22 -7.71 -2.54
CA TYR A 129 -11.34 -7.21 -3.32
C TYR A 129 -11.28 -7.73 -4.77
N SER A 130 -12.40 -7.64 -5.49
CA SER A 130 -12.45 -7.89 -6.93
C SER A 130 -11.37 -7.07 -7.65
N GLY A 131 -10.54 -7.74 -8.46
CA GLY A 131 -9.35 -7.16 -9.07
C GLY A 131 -8.03 -7.63 -8.45
N GLY A 132 -8.05 -8.18 -7.23
CA GLY A 132 -6.91 -8.90 -6.63
C GLY A 132 -5.75 -8.02 -6.13
N GLU A 133 -5.79 -6.72 -6.37
CA GLU A 133 -4.72 -5.78 -5.96
C GLU A 133 -4.90 -5.24 -4.53
N ARG A 134 -6.16 -5.15 -4.06
CA ARG A 134 -6.51 -4.52 -2.78
C ARG A 134 -6.89 -5.56 -1.75
N VAL A 135 -6.16 -5.60 -0.63
CA VAL A 135 -6.51 -6.46 0.50
C VAL A 135 -7.82 -5.96 1.12
N LYS A 136 -8.72 -6.89 1.40
CA LYS A 136 -9.98 -6.68 2.10
C LYS A 136 -9.83 -7.00 3.58
N LEU A 137 -9.16 -8.11 3.90
CA LEU A 137 -8.81 -8.46 5.26
C LEU A 137 -7.61 -9.40 5.29
N ARG A 138 -6.90 -9.41 6.41
CA ARG A 138 -5.81 -10.36 6.65
C ARG A 138 -5.65 -10.69 8.13
N GLY A 139 -5.16 -11.87 8.44
CA GLY A 139 -4.85 -12.28 9.80
C GLY A 139 -4.32 -13.70 9.86
N ARG A 140 -3.87 -14.16 11.03
CA ARG A 140 -3.34 -15.51 11.18
C ARG A 140 -4.45 -16.51 11.48
N LEU A 141 -4.32 -17.68 10.87
CA LEU A 141 -5.06 -18.87 11.21
C LEU A 141 -4.15 -19.82 12.00
N ASP A 142 -4.75 -20.57 12.93
CA ASP A 142 -4.11 -21.71 13.57
C ASP A 142 -4.26 -23.00 12.71
N GLU A 143 -3.76 -24.11 13.24
CA GLU A 143 -3.82 -25.43 12.59
C GLU A 143 -5.27 -25.91 12.35
N ASN A 144 -6.22 -25.46 13.17
CA ASN A 144 -7.64 -25.76 13.07
C ASN A 144 -8.40 -24.77 12.16
N LYS A 145 -7.68 -23.87 11.47
CA LYS A 145 -8.24 -22.79 10.64
C LYS A 145 -9.10 -21.81 11.45
N GLN A 146 -8.85 -21.66 12.75
CA GLN A 146 -9.45 -20.64 13.59
C GLN A 146 -8.60 -19.37 13.58
N ARG A 147 -9.24 -18.21 13.78
CA ARG A 147 -8.55 -16.92 13.81
C ARG A 147 -7.68 -16.81 15.05
N GLN A 148 -6.45 -16.36 14.85
CA GLN A 148 -5.50 -16.09 15.93
C GLN A 148 -4.79 -14.75 15.69
N GLY A 149 -4.49 -14.06 16.79
CA GLY A 149 -3.80 -12.78 16.78
C GLY A 149 -4.62 -11.68 16.10
N VAL A 150 -3.93 -10.66 15.60
CA VAL A 150 -4.57 -9.50 15.00
C VAL A 150 -5.10 -9.81 13.60
N TRP A 151 -6.36 -9.42 13.37
CA TRP A 151 -7.02 -9.41 12.07
C TRP A 151 -7.33 -7.99 11.66
N ASP A 152 -6.73 -7.56 10.56
CA ASP A 152 -6.96 -6.23 9.97
C ASP A 152 -8.03 -6.31 8.87
N TYR A 153 -8.83 -5.27 8.77
CA TYR A 153 -9.85 -5.08 7.74
C TYR A 153 -9.64 -3.76 7.02
N TYR A 154 -9.71 -3.77 5.71
CA TYR A 154 -9.43 -2.61 4.87
C TYR A 154 -10.62 -2.31 3.98
N ALA A 155 -10.84 -1.03 3.69
CA ALA A 155 -11.72 -0.60 2.64
C ALA A 155 -11.05 -0.80 1.28
N GLU A 156 -11.87 -0.83 0.23
CA GLU A 156 -11.36 -0.93 -1.13
C GLU A 156 -10.41 0.23 -1.46
N ASN A 157 -10.64 1.45 -0.96
CA ASN A 157 -9.73 2.59 -1.14
C ASN A 157 -8.42 2.49 -0.31
N GLY A 158 -8.17 1.38 0.37
CA GLY A 158 -6.96 1.11 1.16
C GLY A 158 -7.02 1.60 2.60
N VAL A 159 -8.09 2.29 3.01
CA VAL A 159 -8.23 2.76 4.40
C VAL A 159 -8.35 1.56 5.34
N HIS A 160 -7.47 1.49 6.34
CA HIS A 160 -7.56 0.50 7.43
C HIS A 160 -8.83 0.77 8.24
N LEU A 161 -9.85 -0.06 8.06
CA LEU A 161 -11.16 0.12 8.65
C LEU A 161 -11.22 -0.36 10.10
N SER A 162 -10.57 -1.46 10.44
CA SER A 162 -10.73 -2.06 11.76
C SER A 162 -9.62 -3.07 12.01
N MET A 163 -9.24 -3.23 13.27
CA MET A 163 -8.53 -4.42 13.73
C MET A 163 -9.36 -5.16 14.79
N MET A 164 -9.19 -6.47 14.85
CA MET A 164 -9.68 -7.30 15.92
C MET A 164 -8.64 -8.35 16.28
N GLU A 165 -8.23 -8.42 17.54
CA GLU A 165 -7.40 -9.52 18.03
C GLU A 165 -8.26 -10.73 18.40
N TYR A 166 -7.75 -11.91 18.08
CA TYR A 166 -8.36 -13.20 18.37
C TYR A 166 -7.42 -14.05 19.22
N ARG A 167 -7.97 -14.72 20.23
CA ARG A 167 -7.30 -15.72 21.05
C ARG A 167 -8.20 -16.95 21.12
N ASP A 168 -7.68 -18.10 20.72
CA ASP A 168 -8.41 -19.37 20.67
C ASP A 168 -9.69 -19.26 19.83
N GLY A 169 -9.62 -18.53 18.71
CA GLY A 169 -10.75 -18.27 17.82
C GLY A 169 -11.75 -17.21 18.30
N MET A 170 -11.63 -16.70 19.53
CA MET A 170 -12.55 -15.72 20.12
C MET A 170 -11.95 -14.31 20.10
N LYS A 171 -12.78 -13.28 19.89
CA LYS A 171 -12.35 -11.88 19.97
C LYS A 171 -11.85 -11.56 21.37
N HIS A 172 -10.68 -10.95 21.44
CA HIS A 172 -10.01 -10.63 22.68
C HIS A 172 -9.12 -9.40 22.49
N GLY A 173 -9.18 -8.42 23.39
CA GLY A 173 -8.37 -7.21 23.32
C GLY A 173 -9.04 -6.03 22.62
N VAL A 174 -8.21 -5.08 22.17
CA VAL A 174 -8.64 -3.78 21.66
C VAL A 174 -9.33 -3.95 20.30
N PHE A 175 -10.47 -3.27 20.17
CA PHE A 175 -11.20 -3.12 18.92
C PHE A 175 -11.32 -1.65 18.55
N PHE A 176 -11.15 -1.36 17.26
CA PHE A 176 -11.62 -0.11 16.69
C PHE A 176 -12.27 -0.33 15.32
N GLN A 177 -13.11 0.61 14.92
CA GLN A 177 -13.67 0.73 13.58
C GLN A 177 -13.57 2.18 13.12
N ARG A 178 -13.31 2.39 11.83
CA ARG A 178 -13.24 3.68 11.15
C ARG A 178 -14.27 3.74 10.02
N TYR A 179 -14.65 4.95 9.65
CA TYR A 179 -15.31 5.24 8.38
C TYR A 179 -14.32 5.09 7.21
N LYS A 180 -14.84 5.02 5.97
CA LYS A 180 -13.99 5.04 4.76
C LYS A 180 -13.20 6.35 4.59
N THR A 181 -13.58 7.40 5.32
CA THR A 181 -12.86 8.67 5.44
C THR A 181 -11.64 8.59 6.36
N GLY A 182 -11.49 7.50 7.12
CA GLY A 182 -10.42 7.29 8.10
C GLY A 182 -10.76 7.76 9.52
N ILE A 183 -11.88 8.46 9.71
CA ILE A 183 -12.32 8.92 11.04
C ILE A 183 -12.75 7.73 11.89
N ILE A 184 -12.32 7.68 13.15
CA ILE A 184 -12.74 6.65 14.09
C ILE A 184 -14.26 6.73 14.23
N LYS A 185 -14.91 5.60 14.06
CA LYS A 185 -16.35 5.41 14.23
C LYS A 185 -16.66 4.79 15.58
N ARG A 186 -15.83 3.85 16.04
CA ARG A 186 -16.07 3.10 17.27
C ARG A 186 -14.78 2.56 17.86
N THR A 187 -14.68 2.53 19.18
CA THR A 187 -13.61 1.87 19.93
C THR A 187 -14.19 1.09 21.10
N GLY A 188 -13.48 0.05 21.54
CA GLY A 188 -13.84 -0.71 22.74
C GLY A 188 -12.91 -1.89 22.93
N ASN A 189 -13.24 -2.76 23.88
CA ASN A 189 -12.49 -3.98 24.14
C ASN A 189 -13.41 -5.19 24.11
N TYR A 190 -12.85 -6.32 23.67
CA TYR A 190 -13.47 -7.62 23.79
C TYR A 190 -12.73 -8.50 24.79
N LYS A 191 -13.45 -9.36 25.48
CA LYS A 191 -12.91 -10.50 26.23
C LYS A 191 -13.77 -11.72 25.93
N ASN A 192 -13.19 -12.71 25.25
CA ASN A 192 -13.84 -13.96 24.89
C ASN A 192 -15.19 -13.71 24.19
N ASP A 193 -15.15 -12.92 23.10
CA ASP A 193 -16.30 -12.47 22.29
C ASP A 193 -17.29 -11.51 22.97
N LYS A 194 -17.15 -11.23 24.27
CA LYS A 194 -17.98 -10.27 24.98
C LYS A 194 -17.39 -8.87 24.95
N GLN A 195 -18.23 -7.86 24.77
CA GLN A 195 -17.85 -6.46 24.92
C GLN A 195 -17.58 -6.18 26.40
N VAL A 196 -16.45 -5.54 26.70
CA VAL A 196 -16.07 -5.16 28.07
C VAL A 196 -15.53 -3.74 28.11
N GLY A 197 -15.67 -3.10 29.25
CA GLY A 197 -15.25 -1.73 29.52
C GLY A 197 -16.04 -0.68 28.73
N GLU A 198 -15.40 0.47 28.55
CA GLU A 198 -15.98 1.60 27.83
C GLU A 198 -15.98 1.35 26.31
N TRP A 199 -17.15 1.54 25.71
CA TRP A 199 -17.37 1.55 24.28
C TRP A 199 -17.77 2.94 23.84
N VAL A 200 -16.97 3.54 22.95
CA VAL A 200 -17.19 4.90 22.48
C VAL A 200 -17.52 4.88 21.00
N GLU A 201 -18.58 5.58 20.62
CA GLU A 201 -18.94 5.84 19.23
C GLU A 201 -18.72 7.31 18.88
N TYR A 202 -18.35 7.52 17.63
CA TYR A 202 -18.04 8.83 17.07
C TYR A 202 -18.79 8.97 15.75
N ASN A 203 -19.29 10.18 15.46
CA ASN A 203 -19.89 10.49 14.18
C ASN A 203 -18.81 10.75 13.09
N GLU A 204 -19.23 11.03 11.86
CA GLU A 204 -18.31 11.29 10.74
C GLU A 204 -17.49 12.58 10.86
N GLN A 205 -17.72 13.41 11.88
CA GLN A 205 -16.89 14.58 12.20
C GLN A 205 -15.86 14.26 13.29
N GLY A 206 -15.83 13.03 13.79
CA GLY A 206 -14.96 12.61 14.90
C GLY A 206 -15.45 13.06 16.27
N ILE A 207 -16.71 13.53 16.37
CA ILE A 207 -17.31 13.96 17.63
C ILE A 207 -17.94 12.74 18.29
N ARG A 208 -17.64 12.53 19.59
CA ARG A 208 -18.26 11.47 20.39
C ARG A 208 -19.78 11.60 20.36
N SER A 209 -20.46 10.55 19.92
CA SER A 209 -21.92 10.50 19.81
C SER A 209 -22.56 9.60 20.85
N ASN A 210 -21.85 8.58 21.34
CA ASN A 210 -22.36 7.65 22.34
C ASN A 210 -21.23 7.04 23.18
N ILE A 211 -21.50 6.78 24.45
CA ILE A 211 -20.62 6.02 25.34
C ILE A 211 -21.49 4.98 26.05
N LYS A 212 -21.01 3.74 26.11
CA LYS A 212 -21.66 2.65 26.84
C LYS A 212 -20.62 1.82 27.59
N GLU A 213 -20.90 1.54 28.86
CA GLU A 213 -20.06 0.69 29.70
C GLU A 213 -20.59 -0.75 29.70
N PHE A 214 -19.68 -1.72 29.64
CA PHE A 214 -20.00 -3.14 29.72
C PHE A 214 -19.14 -3.83 30.77
N THR A 215 -19.77 -4.57 31.67
CA THR A 215 -19.10 -5.38 32.68
C THR A 215 -18.86 -6.81 32.15
N ASP A 216 -17.77 -7.44 32.62
CA ASP A 216 -17.40 -8.83 32.33
C ASP A 216 -18.39 -9.85 32.95
#